data_AF-A0A7H0LEH6-F1
#
_entry.id   AF-A0A7H0LEH6-F1
#
_cell.length_a   1.000
_cell.length_b   1.000
_cell.length_c   1.000
_cell.angle_alpha   90.00
_cell.angle_beta   90.00
_cell.angle_gamma   90.00
#
_symmetry.space_group_name_H-M   'P 1'
#
loop_
_entity.id
_entity.type
_entity.pdbx_description
1 polymer ?
#
loop_
_entity_poly.entity_id
_entity_poly.type
_entity_poly.pdbx_seq_one_letter_code
_entity_poly.pdbx_strand_id
1 'polypeptide(L)' 'MIGSVAPAQEPRAVNALFMLGLIAWPIIFVWFLFLPGYSRSLRVAALSYAFVLPVLAVVGYGLEFLAAWLNAMAR' A
#
# COMPACT_ATOMS: atom_id res chain seq x y z
N MET A 1 -6.21 41.29 0.36
CA MET A 1 -6.03 39.91 -0.13
C MET A 1 -5.93 39.02 1.10
N ILE A 2 -6.98 38.28 1.45
CA ILE A 2 -6.96 37.35 2.59
C ILE A 2 -6.39 36.04 2.06
N GLY A 3 -5.10 35.80 2.30
CA GLY A 3 -4.48 34.51 2.04
C GLY A 3 -4.97 33.52 3.08
N SER A 4 -5.75 32.52 2.66
CA SER A 4 -6.07 31.38 3.52
C SER A 4 -4.78 30.61 3.79
N VAL A 5 -4.19 30.82 4.96
CA VAL A 5 -3.10 29.99 5.46
C VAL A 5 -3.67 28.60 5.65
N ALA A 6 -3.33 27.67 4.76
CA ALA A 6 -3.68 26.27 4.94
C ALA A 6 -3.06 25.81 6.27
N PRO A 7 -3.85 25.20 7.19
CA PRO A 7 -3.30 24.74 8.45
C PRO A 7 -2.18 23.74 8.15
N ALA A 8 -0.99 23.98 8.70
CA ALA A 8 0.11 23.05 8.63
C ALA A 8 -0.39 21.71 9.21
N GLN A 9 -0.61 20.71 8.36
CA GLN A 9 -0.98 19.38 8.81
C GLN A 9 0.17 18.82 9.65
N GLU A 10 -0.01 18.81 10.97
CA GLU A 10 0.88 18.09 11.87
C GLU A 10 0.93 16.60 11.47
N PRO A 11 2.10 15.94 11.48
CA PRO A 11 2.21 14.52 11.18
C PRO A 11 1.31 13.73 12.13
N ARG A 12 0.20 13.20 11.61
CA ARG A 12 -0.70 12.37 12.42
C ARG A 12 -0.01 11.06 12.72
N ALA A 13 0.36 10.85 13.98
CA ALA A 13 0.87 9.57 14.44
C ALA A 13 -0.17 8.48 14.16
N VAL A 14 0.20 7.50 13.34
CA VAL A 14 -0.65 6.36 13.04
C VAL A 14 -0.64 5.43 14.25
N ASN A 15 -1.82 5.10 14.77
CA ASN A 15 -1.95 4.21 15.93
C ASN A 15 -1.32 2.84 15.61
N ALA A 16 -0.49 2.31 16.51
CA ALA A 16 0.15 1.00 16.38
C ALA A 16 -0.87 -0.14 16.15
N LEU A 17 -2.04 -0.10 16.80
CA LEU A 17 -3.13 -1.06 16.57
C LEU A 17 -3.67 -1.00 15.13
N PHE A 18 -3.74 0.20 14.56
CA PHE A 18 -4.16 0.37 13.18
C PHE A 18 -3.12 -0.21 12.21
N MET A 19 -1.83 0.06 12.44
CA MET A 19 -0.75 -0.56 11.65
C MET A 19 -0.77 -2.09 11.76
N LEU A 20 -1.00 -2.63 12.97
CA LEU A 20 -1.14 -4.06 13.18
C LEU A 20 -2.29 -4.64 12.35
N GLY A 21 -3.47 -4.02 12.36
CA GLY A 21 -4.61 -4.43 11.55
C GLY A 21 -4.32 -4.38 10.04
N LEU A 22 -3.60 -3.34 9.61
CA LEU A 22 -3.22 -3.14 8.21
C LEU A 22 -2.27 -4.24 7.70
N ILE A 23 -1.41 -4.77 8.57
CA ILE A 23 -0.50 -5.89 8.24
C ILE A 23 -1.18 -7.25 8.44
N ALA A 24 -1.90 -7.44 9.54
CA ALA A 24 -2.48 -8.73 9.92
C ALA A 24 -3.63 -9.16 9.00
N TRP A 25 -4.48 -8.22 8.56
CA TRP A 25 -5.62 -8.51 7.70
C TRP A 25 -5.24 -9.25 6.41
N PRO A 26 -4.33 -8.74 5.56
CA PRO A 26 -3.97 -9.44 4.33
C PRO A 26 -3.34 -10.81 4.60
N ILE A 27 -2.57 -10.96 5.69
CA ILE A 27 -1.98 -12.26 6.07
C ILE A 27 -3.09 -13.28 6.40
N ILE A 28 -4.05 -12.88 7.24
CA ILE A 28 -5.19 -13.73 7.60
C ILE A 28 -6.01 -14.08 6.35
N PHE A 29 -6.26 -13.10 5.49
CA PHE A 29 -7.01 -13.31 4.25
C PHE A 29 -6.33 -14.32 3.32
N VAL A 30 -5.02 -14.19 3.15
CA VAL A 30 -4.20 -15.13 2.38
C VAL A 30 -4.20 -16.52 3.02
N TRP A 31 -4.05 -16.62 4.34
CA TRP A 31 -4.12 -17.89 5.06
C TRP A 31 -5.47 -18.60 4.82
N PHE A 32 -6.59 -17.88 4.91
CA PHE A 32 -7.92 -18.44 4.64
C PHE A 32 -8.03 -19.07 3.24
N LEU A 33 -7.39 -18.48 2.22
CA LEU A 33 -7.39 -19.02 0.87
C LEU A 33 -6.64 -20.35 0.75
N PHE A 34 -5.64 -20.58 1.59
CA PHE A 34 -4.86 -21.82 1.60
C PHE A 34 -5.52 -22.98 2.35
N LEU A 35 -6.62 -22.76 3.07
CA LEU A 35 -7.36 -23.85 3.70
C LEU A 35 -7.85 -24.86 2.63
N PRO A 36 -7.85 -26.16 2.96
CA PRO A 36 -8.40 -27.19 2.09
C PRO A 36 -9.91 -26.96 1.89
N GLY A 37 -10.36 -26.99 0.64
CA GLY A 37 -11.77 -26.75 0.28
C GLY A 37 -11.98 -25.67 -0.79
N TYR A 38 -11.01 -24.76 -0.97
CA TYR A 38 -11.08 -23.74 -2.01
C TYR A 38 -10.44 -24.19 -3.33
N SER A 39 -11.09 -23.87 -4.45
CA SER A 39 -10.59 -24.18 -5.79
C SER A 39 -9.34 -23.33 -6.12
N ARG A 40 -8.46 -23.86 -6.97
CA ARG A 40 -7.23 -23.16 -7.40
C ARG A 40 -7.53 -21.80 -8.02
N SER A 41 -8.60 -21.69 -8.81
CA SER A 41 -9.01 -20.44 -9.45
C SER A 41 -9.41 -19.36 -8.44
N LEU A 42 -10.17 -19.73 -7.41
CA LEU A 42 -10.57 -18.80 -6.36
C LEU A 42 -9.37 -18.27 -5.56
N ARG A 43 -8.40 -19.15 -5.26
CA ARG A 43 -7.14 -18.76 -4.60
C ARG A 43 -6.37 -17.72 -5.40
N VAL A 44 -6.25 -17.92 -6.72
CA VAL A 44 -5.57 -16.97 -7.62
C VAL A 44 -6.31 -15.64 -7.69
N ALA A 45 -7.63 -15.65 -7.87
CA ALA A 45 -8.43 -14.43 -7.95
C ALA A 45 -8.32 -13.58 -6.68
N ALA A 46 -8.37 -14.22 -5.51
CA ALA A 46 -8.27 -13.53 -4.24
C ALA A 46 -6.85 -13.05 -3.91
N LEU A 47 -5.80 -13.77 -4.33
CA LEU A 47 -4.43 -13.27 -4.29
C LEU A 47 -4.25 -12.04 -5.19
N SER A 48 -4.74 -12.08 -6.43
CA SER A 48 -4.67 -10.94 -7.34
C SER A 48 -5.39 -9.72 -6.76
N TYR A 49 -6.58 -9.90 -6.18
CA TYR A 49 -7.31 -8.83 -5.52
C TYR A 49 -6.55 -8.25 -4.32
N ALA A 50 -5.99 -9.09 -3.46
CA ALA A 50 -5.28 -8.65 -2.24
C ALA A 50 -3.98 -7.90 -2.54
N PHE A 51 -3.25 -8.30 -3.60
CA PHE A 51 -1.91 -7.77 -3.87
C PHE A 51 -1.87 -6.69 -4.97
N VAL A 52 -2.91 -6.52 -5.79
CA VAL A 52 -2.93 -5.49 -6.84
C VAL A 52 -2.69 -4.09 -6.27
N LEU A 53 -3.42 -3.69 -5.24
CA LEU A 53 -3.30 -2.33 -4.69
C LEU A 53 -1.94 -2.09 -4.01
N PRO A 54 -1.42 -2.99 -3.14
CA PRO A 54 -0.08 -2.86 -2.60
C PRO A 54 1.01 -2.79 -3.68
N VAL A 55 0.92 -3.63 -4.72
CA VAL A 55 1.90 -3.65 -5.81
C VAL A 55 1.87 -2.35 -6.59
N LEU A 56 0.69 -1.84 -6.94
CA LEU A 56 0.56 -0.55 -7.64
C LEU A 56 1.10 0.62 -6.81
N ALA A 57 0.84 0.62 -5.50
CA ALA A 57 1.40 1.64 -4.60
C ALA A 57 2.94 1.59 -4.60
N VAL A 58 3.53 0.40 -4.40
CA VAL A 58 4.99 0.23 -4.37
C VAL A 58 5.63 0.63 -5.71
N VAL A 59 5.02 0.23 -6.83
CA VAL A 59 5.49 0.61 -8.17
C VAL A 59 5.41 2.12 -8.36
N GLY A 60 4.29 2.76 -7.97
CA GLY A 60 4.13 4.21 -8.04
C GLY A 60 5.22 4.96 -7.27
N TYR A 61 5.38 4.65 -5.98
CA TYR A 61 6.43 5.28 -5.17
C TYR A 61 7.85 4.98 -5.68
N GLY A 62 8.09 3.77 -6.18
CA GLY A 62 9.37 3.39 -6.76
C GLY A 62 9.71 4.16 -8.05
N LEU A 63 8.71 4.39 -8.91
CA LEU A 63 8.87 5.17 -10.14
C LEU A 63 9.14 6.65 -9.84
N GLU A 64 8.44 7.23 -8.86
CA GLU A 64 8.69 8.60 -8.37
C GLU A 64 10.12 8.76 -7.86
N PHE A 65 10.57 7.83 -7.03
CA PHE A 65 11.95 7.80 -6.52
C PHE A 65 12.98 7.69 -7.64
N LEU A 66 12.75 6.78 -8.60
CA LEU A 66 13.64 6.58 -9.74
C LEU A 66 13.72 7.85 -10.60
N ALA A 67 12.59 8.50 -10.87
CA ALA A 67 12.53 9.74 -11.63
C ALA A 67 13.29 10.88 -10.93
N ALA A 68 13.14 11.01 -9.61
CA ALA A 68 13.89 11.98 -8.82
C ALA A 68 15.40 11.73 -8.87
N TRP A 69 15.83 10.47 -8.78
CA TRP A 69 17.23 10.08 -8.85
C TRP A 69 17.87 10.39 -10.21
N LEU A 70 17.17 10.07 -11.30
CA LEU A 70 17.63 10.38 -12.66
C LEU A 70 17.77 11.88 -12.90
N ASN A 71 16.82 12.69 -12.42
CA ASN A 71 16.88 14.14 -12.52
C ASN A 71 18.04 14.75 -11.72
N ALA A 72 18.43 14.15 -10.60
CA ALA A 72 19.57 14.60 -9.80
C ALA A 72 20.91 14.30 -10.49
N MET A 73 21.01 13.19 -11.22
CA MET A 73 22.22 12.78 -11.97
C MET A 73 22.44 13.58 -13.26
N ALA A 74 21.38 14.21 -13.79
CA ALA A 74 21.42 14.99 -15.02
C ALA A 74 21.79 16.48 -14.82
N ARG A 75 22.00 16.92 -13.57
CA ARG A 75 22.44 18.27 -13.19
C ARG A 75 23.93 18.27 -12.87
#